data_AF-A0A6C0DB12-F1
#
_entry.id   AF-A0A6C0DB12-F1
#
_cell.length_a   1.000
_cell.length_b   1.000
_cell.length_c   1.000
_cell.angle_alpha   90.00
_cell.angle_beta   90.00
_cell.angle_gamma   90.00
#
_symmetry.space_group_name_H-M   'P 1'
#
loop_
_entity.id
_entity.type
_entity.pdbx_description
1 polymer ?
#
loop_
_entity_poly.entity_id
_entity_poly.type
_entity_poly.pdbx_seq_one_letter_code
_entity_poly.pdbx_strand_id
1 'polypeptide(L)'
;MDNLAKQPQQKPPCDKHATSGDKWRYTIYTTILLLILFNPWTYKLVNKLLSNFVGAIASKDGCPTLLGFGIHAAIFTIIVRLLMDMNI
;
A
#
# COMPACT_ATOMS: atom_id res chain seq x y z
N MET A 1 15.55 0.57 -57.16
CA MET A 1 15.16 1.53 -56.10
C MET A 1 14.39 0.75 -55.07
N ASP A 2 15.03 -0.22 -54.40
CA ASP A 2 14.27 -1.32 -53.78
C ASP A 2 14.87 -1.70 -52.41
N ASN A 3 15.31 -0.69 -51.65
CA ASN A 3 15.89 -0.90 -50.32
C ASN A 3 15.33 0.09 -49.29
N LEU A 4 14.01 0.04 -49.05
CA LEU A 4 13.34 0.72 -47.93
C LEU A 4 12.10 -0.06 -47.45
N ALA A 5 12.18 -1.39 -47.36
CA ALA A 5 11.22 -2.16 -46.55
C ALA A 5 11.67 -2.14 -45.08
N LYS A 6 11.44 -0.97 -44.47
CA LYS A 6 11.18 -0.70 -43.05
C LYS A 6 11.21 -1.96 -42.16
N GLN A 7 12.29 -2.13 -41.40
CA GLN A 7 12.36 -3.02 -40.25
C GLN A 7 11.07 -2.85 -39.41
N PRO A 8 10.35 -3.92 -39.03
CA PRO A 8 9.22 -3.79 -38.13
C PRO A 8 9.75 -3.19 -36.82
N GLN A 9 9.21 -2.03 -36.46
CA GLN A 9 9.55 -1.30 -35.24
C GLN A 9 9.71 -2.28 -34.07
N GLN A 10 10.95 -2.49 -33.61
CA GLN A 10 11.23 -3.17 -32.35
C GLN A 10 10.53 -2.33 -31.28
N LYS A 11 9.33 -2.78 -30.85
CA LYS A 11 8.61 -2.16 -29.74
C LYS A 11 9.59 -2.11 -28.56
N PRO A 12 9.77 -0.97 -27.87
CA PRO A 12 10.56 -0.93 -26.64
C PRO A 12 10.07 -2.05 -25.70
N PRO A 13 10.96 -2.65 -24.88
CA PRO A 13 10.65 -3.85 -24.11
C PRO A 13 9.29 -3.68 -23.45
N CYS A 14 8.34 -4.54 -23.82
CA CYS A 14 6.93 -4.40 -23.50
C CYS A 14 6.77 -3.94 -22.05
N ASP A 15 6.30 -2.71 -21.86
CA ASP A 15 5.83 -2.23 -20.57
C ASP A 15 4.91 -3.31 -20.05
N LYS A 16 5.24 -3.94 -18.92
CA LYS A 16 4.38 -4.93 -18.27
C LYS A 16 3.14 -4.18 -17.79
N HIS A 17 2.19 -3.99 -18.70
CA HIS A 17 0.95 -3.31 -18.40
C HIS A 17 0.17 -4.20 -17.44
N ALA A 18 -0.06 -3.71 -16.22
CA ALA A 18 -0.81 -4.44 -15.22
C ALA A 18 -2.16 -4.89 -15.79
N THR A 19 -2.42 -6.20 -15.73
CA THR A 19 -3.68 -6.75 -16.21
C THR A 19 -4.82 -6.29 -15.30
N SER A 20 -6.06 -6.36 -15.77
CA SER A 20 -7.22 -6.09 -14.90
C SER A 20 -7.23 -6.99 -13.66
N GLY A 21 -6.72 -8.24 -13.79
CA GLY A 21 -6.55 -9.16 -12.67
C GLY A 21 -5.55 -8.65 -11.64
N ASP A 22 -4.40 -8.11 -12.07
CA ASP A 22 -3.40 -7.54 -11.16
C ASP A 22 -3.98 -6.34 -10.40
N LYS A 23 -4.74 -5.47 -11.07
CA LYS A 23 -5.40 -4.32 -10.44
C LYS A 23 -6.39 -4.76 -9.36
N TRP A 24 -7.17 -5.81 -9.60
CA TRP A 24 -8.10 -6.37 -8.61
C TRP A 24 -7.38 -7.03 -7.44
N ARG A 25 -6.32 -7.80 -7.70
CA ARG A 25 -5.48 -8.41 -6.65
C ARG A 25 -4.94 -7.34 -5.70
N TYR A 26 -4.32 -6.29 -6.24
CA TYR A 26 -3.81 -5.18 -5.43
C TYR A 26 -4.93 -4.46 -4.67
N THR A 27 -6.05 -4.15 -5.33
CA THR A 27 -7.20 -3.49 -4.69
C THR A 27 -7.71 -4.29 -3.48
N ILE A 28 -7.88 -5.60 -3.64
CA ILE A 28 -8.37 -6.48 -2.57
C ILE A 28 -7.35 -6.54 -1.44
N TYR A 29 -6.06 -6.76 -1.74
CA TYR A 29 -5.01 -6.82 -0.73
C TYR A 29 -4.88 -5.52 0.06
N THR A 30 -4.87 -4.37 -0.63
CA THR A 30 -4.80 -3.06 0.04
C THR A 30 -6.04 -2.77 0.86
N THR A 31 -7.22 -3.22 0.42
CA THR A 31 -8.48 -3.03 1.17
C THR A 31 -8.49 -3.85 2.45
N ILE A 32 -8.11 -5.14 2.37
CA ILE A 32 -8.00 -6.01 3.55
C ILE A 32 -6.99 -5.43 4.54
N LEU A 33 -5.83 -4.98 4.05
CA LEU A 33 -4.81 -4.34 4.88
C LEU A 33 -5.34 -3.08 5.57
N LEU A 34 -6.07 -2.23 4.86
CA LEU A 34 -6.69 -1.02 5.42
C LEU A 34 -7.68 -1.38 6.52
N LEU A 35 -8.56 -2.36 6.29
CA LEU A 35 -9.53 -2.82 7.31
C LEU A 35 -8.83 -3.31 8.57
N ILE A 36 -7.72 -4.03 8.43
CA ILE A 36 -6.93 -4.49 9.59
C ILE A 36 -6.29 -3.32 10.31
N LEU A 37 -5.61 -2.41 9.59
CA LEU A 37 -4.89 -1.30 10.21
C LEU A 37 -5.80 -0.25 10.84
N PHE A 38 -6.96 0.02 10.23
CA PHE A 38 -7.91 1.02 10.70
C PHE A 38 -8.95 0.45 11.67
N ASN A 39 -8.81 -0.81 12.07
CA ASN A 39 -9.62 -1.43 13.11
C ASN A 39 -9.29 -0.80 14.49
N PRO A 40 -10.29 -0.38 15.30
CA PRO A 40 -10.08 0.12 16.67
C PRO A 40 -9.21 -0.79 17.56
N TRP A 41 -9.26 -2.10 17.32
CA TRP A 41 -8.42 -3.08 18.03
C TRP A 41 -6.93 -2.91 17.70
N THR A 42 -6.60 -2.62 16.44
CA THR A 42 -5.23 -2.39 15.98
C THR A 42 -4.68 -1.07 16.53
N TYR A 43 -5.50 -0.02 16.55
CA TYR A 43 -5.14 1.24 17.22
C TYR A 43 -4.80 1.03 18.70
N LYS A 44 -5.56 0.20 19.43
CA LYS A 44 -5.25 -0.15 20.82
C LYS A 44 -3.95 -0.94 20.95
N LEU A 45 -3.67 -1.86 20.03
CA LEU A 45 -2.44 -2.65 20.02
C LEU A 45 -1.22 -1.75 19.77
N VAL A 46 -1.25 -0.94 18.72
CA VAL A 46 -0.17 -0.02 18.36
C VAL A 46 0.03 1.02 19.46
N ASN A 47 -1.04 1.53 20.06
CA ASN A 47 -0.96 2.41 21.22
C ASN A 47 -0.26 1.71 22.39
N LYS A 48 -0.57 0.46 22.73
CA LYS A 48 0.14 -0.26 23.81
C LYS A 48 1.65 -0.47 23.52
N LEU A 49 2.02 -0.63 22.24
CA LEU A 49 3.40 -0.87 21.84
C LEU A 49 4.22 0.43 21.76
N LEU A 50 3.62 1.50 21.24
CA LEU A 50 4.30 2.74 20.92
C LEU A 50 4.02 3.88 21.90
N SER A 51 3.07 3.72 22.84
CA SER A 51 2.73 4.79 23.80
C SER A 51 3.92 5.26 24.63
N ASN A 52 4.88 4.37 24.86
CA ASN A 52 6.10 4.66 25.61
C ASN A 52 7.09 5.52 24.82
N PHE A 53 6.99 5.57 23.49
CA PHE A 53 7.94 6.29 22.63
C PHE A 53 7.37 7.58 22.03
N VAL A 54 6.08 7.58 21.68
CA VAL A 54 5.43 8.67 20.93
C VAL A 54 4.20 9.27 21.65
N GLY A 55 3.89 8.80 22.85
CA GLY A 55 2.73 9.26 23.62
C GLY A 55 1.41 8.59 23.19
N ALA A 56 0.28 9.11 23.68
CA ALA A 56 -1.03 8.49 23.45
C ALA A 56 -1.47 8.56 21.97
N ILE A 57 -1.49 7.41 21.30
CA ILE A 57 -1.90 7.20 19.91
C ILE A 57 -3.39 6.84 19.81
N ALA A 58 -3.97 6.29 20.88
CA ALA A 58 -5.40 6.00 20.97
C ALA A 58 -5.94 6.21 22.39
N SER A 59 -7.20 6.62 22.48
CA SER A 59 -7.95 6.68 23.75
C SER A 59 -8.31 5.28 24.25
N LYS A 60 -8.72 5.16 25.52
CA LYS A 60 -9.14 3.88 26.14
C LYS A 60 -10.23 3.15 25.35
N ASP A 61 -11.09 3.92 24.67
CA ASP A 61 -12.18 3.40 23.85
C ASP A 61 -11.73 2.85 22.49
N GLY A 62 -10.52 3.19 22.04
CA GLY A 62 -9.95 2.79 20.74
C GLY A 62 -10.08 3.84 19.64
N CYS A 63 -10.58 5.03 19.97
CA CYS A 63 -10.58 6.16 19.05
C CYS A 63 -9.14 6.65 18.84
N PRO A 64 -8.68 6.80 17.60
CA PRO A 64 -7.35 7.34 17.31
C PRO A 64 -7.28 8.81 17.70
N THR A 65 -6.11 9.24 18.17
CA THR A 65 -5.78 10.67 18.19
C THR A 65 -5.44 11.13 16.77
N LEU A 66 -5.47 12.44 16.48
CA LEU A 66 -5.07 12.94 15.16
C LEU A 66 -3.64 12.50 14.80
N LEU A 67 -2.75 12.52 15.80
CA LEU A 67 -1.39 11.98 15.68
C LEU A 67 -1.40 10.48 15.38
N GLY A 68 -2.22 9.71 16.11
CA GLY A 68 -2.30 8.27 15.92
C GLY A 68 -2.85 7.85 14.56
N PHE A 69 -3.83 8.60 14.04
CA PHE A 69 -4.33 8.45 12.67
C PHE A 69 -3.23 8.74 11.64
N GLY A 70 -2.47 9.83 11.83
CA GLY A 70 -1.35 10.17 10.95
C GLY A 70 -0.26 9.09 10.92
N ILE A 71 0.10 8.54 12.08
CA ILE A 71 1.08 7.44 12.19
C ILE A 71 0.56 6.17 11.48
N HIS A 72 -0.71 5.80 11.70
CA HIS A 72 -1.29 4.62 11.03
C HIS A 72 -1.37 4.81 9.51
N ALA A 73 -1.69 6.02 9.04
CA ALA A 73 -1.67 6.34 7.61
C ALA A 73 -0.26 6.21 7.02
N ALA A 74 0.77 6.73 7.70
CA ALA A 74 2.16 6.60 7.24
C ALA A 74 2.61 5.14 7.15
N ILE A 75 2.31 4.33 8.18
CA ILE A 75 2.61 2.89 8.18
C ILE A 75 1.87 2.18 7.05
N PHE A 76 0.58 2.45 6.86
CA PHE A 76 -0.21 1.91 5.76
C PHE A 76 0.42 2.24 4.40
N THR A 77 0.80 3.50 4.17
CA THR A 77 1.45 3.91 2.91
C THR A 77 2.75 3.15 2.65
N ILE A 78 3.59 2.96 3.68
CA ILE A 78 4.84 2.19 3.55
C ILE A 78 4.54 0.74 3.19
N ILE A 79 3.60 0.08 3.88
CA ILE A 79 3.26 -1.32 3.60
C ILE A 79 2.69 -1.47 2.19
N VAL A 80 1.81 -0.57 1.76
CA VAL A 80 1.26 -0.60 0.39
C VAL A 80 2.35 -0.42 -0.65
N ARG A 81 3.29 0.50 -0.42
CA ARG A 81 4.42 0.72 -1.32
C ARG A 81 5.28 -0.54 -1.47
N LEU A 82 5.57 -1.21 -0.35
CA LEU A 82 6.31 -2.47 -0.33
C LEU A 82 5.53 -3.60 -1.01
N LEU A 83 4.21 -3.67 -0.79
CA LEU A 83 3.36 -4.68 -1.40
C LEU A 83 3.33 -4.55 -2.93
N MET A 84 3.42 -3.34 -3.48
CA MET A 84 3.56 -3.12 -4.93
C MET A 84 4.95 -3.44 -5.49
N ASP A 85 6.02 -3.29 -4.69
CA ASP A 85 7.38 -3.67 -5.10
C ASP A 85 7.64 -5.17 -4.96
N MET A 86 6.94 -5.83 -4.04
CA MET A 86 6.99 -7.28 -3.89
C MET A 86 6.33 -7.96 -5.10
N ASN A 87 7.13 -8.71 -5.87
CA ASN A 87 6.64 -9.49 -6.99
C ASN A 87 5.95 -10.79 -6.50
N ILE A 88 4.74 -10.64 -5.94
CA ILE A 88 3.85 -11.72 -5.48
C ILE A 88 2.70 -12.04 -6.44
#